data_AF-A0A2D7XBA4-F1
#
_entry.id   AF-A0A2D7XBA4-F1
#
_cell.length_a   1.000
_cell.length_b   1.000
_cell.length_c   1.000
_cell.angle_alpha   90.00
_cell.angle_beta   90.00
_cell.angle_gamma   90.00
#
_symmetry.space_group_name_H-M   'P 1'
#
loop_
_entity.id
_entity.type
_entity.pdbx_description
1 polymer ?
#
loop_
_entity_poly.entity_id
_entity_poly.type
_entity_poly.pdbx_seq_one_letter_code
_entity_poly.pdbx_strand_id
1 'polypeptide(L)'
;MKESNLHDWEQKHYNIIAEMIEILDLPPQLIPYCSELWDKSRRRSPRIPTSLIVDCVYTVAHISGNRRSLKDMMSAAKSVLNRKTKPFNQDKRVESKRWIDNDWAKSAILEIVPDENILADLLER
;
A
#
# COMPACT_ATOMS: atom_id res chain seq x y z
N MET A 1 -8.75 11.24 24.99
CA MET A 1 -7.57 10.83 24.20
C MET A 1 -7.62 11.65 22.92
N LYS A 2 -6.60 12.48 22.65
CA LYS A 2 -6.66 13.67 21.79
C LYS A 2 -6.87 13.33 20.30
N GLU A 3 -7.94 13.84 19.69
CA GLU A 3 -8.20 13.76 18.24
C GLU A 3 -7.04 14.34 17.40
N SER A 4 -6.27 15.29 17.94
CA SER A 4 -5.10 15.84 17.25
C SER A 4 -4.04 14.78 16.92
N ASN A 5 -3.92 13.72 17.73
CA ASN A 5 -2.90 12.69 17.52
C ASN A 5 -3.24 11.72 16.38
N LEU A 6 -4.54 11.54 16.08
CA LEU A 6 -4.97 10.68 14.98
C LEU A 6 -4.84 11.42 13.64
N HIS A 7 -5.29 12.68 13.58
CA HIS A 7 -5.21 13.48 12.36
C HIS A 7 -3.76 13.72 11.92
N ASP A 8 -2.88 14.10 12.84
CA ASP A 8 -1.45 14.29 12.55
C ASP A 8 -0.81 12.99 12.05
N TRP A 9 -1.23 11.86 12.61
CA TRP A 9 -0.74 10.55 12.22
C TRP A 9 -1.26 10.12 10.84
N GLU A 10 -2.54 10.34 10.53
CA GLU A 10 -3.13 10.08 9.21
C GLU A 10 -2.47 10.98 8.15
N GLN A 11 -2.28 12.26 8.43
CA GLN A 11 -1.61 13.21 7.54
C GLN A 11 -0.16 12.80 7.26
N LYS A 12 0.57 12.32 8.27
CA LYS A 12 1.92 11.78 8.09
C LYS A 12 1.94 10.62 7.09
N HIS A 13 1.00 9.68 7.19
CA HIS A 13 0.95 8.53 6.28
C HIS A 13 0.50 8.93 4.87
N TYR A 14 -0.41 9.88 4.76
CA TYR A 14 -0.78 10.49 3.49
C TYR A 14 0.43 11.13 2.80
N ASN A 15 1.25 11.88 3.53
CA ASN A 15 2.46 12.51 2.98
C ASN A 15 3.49 11.48 2.51
N ILE A 16 3.68 10.39 3.28
CA ILE A 16 4.54 9.27 2.87
C ILE A 16 4.04 8.63 1.56
N ILE A 17 2.73 8.43 1.43
CA ILE A 17 2.11 7.91 0.20
C ILE A 17 2.38 8.86 -0.96
N ALA A 18 2.14 10.16 -0.79
CA ALA A 18 2.35 11.17 -1.82
C ALA A 18 3.81 11.21 -2.29
N GLU A 19 4.76 11.18 -1.35
CA GLU A 19 6.20 11.15 -1.65
C GLU A 19 6.60 9.87 -2.41
N MET A 20 6.04 8.72 -2.04
CA MET A 20 6.25 7.49 -2.79
C MET A 20 5.69 7.56 -4.22
N ILE A 21 4.50 8.13 -4.39
CA ILE A 21 3.88 8.32 -5.72
C ILE A 21 4.75 9.23 -6.59
N GLU A 22 5.29 10.32 -6.02
CA GLU A 22 6.19 11.24 -6.72
C GLU A 22 7.50 10.56 -7.13
N ILE A 23 8.20 9.88 -6.21
CA ILE A 23 9.47 9.21 -6.49
C ILE A 23 9.32 8.11 -7.55
N LEU A 24 8.17 7.45 -7.59
CA LEU A 24 7.88 6.39 -8.56
C LEU A 24 7.36 6.93 -9.90
N ASP A 25 7.25 8.25 -10.07
CA ASP A 25 6.67 8.88 -11.24
C ASP A 25 5.29 8.28 -11.57
N LEU A 26 4.46 8.16 -10.53
CA LEU A 26 3.10 7.61 -10.63
C LEU A 26 2.09 8.76 -10.73
N PRO A 27 0.93 8.51 -11.38
CA PRO A 27 -0.08 9.55 -11.50
C PRO A 27 -0.60 10.02 -10.11
N PRO A 28 -0.63 11.34 -9.81
CA PRO A 28 -1.06 11.85 -8.50
C PRO A 28 -2.48 11.45 -8.10
N GLN A 29 -3.36 11.16 -9.06
CA GLN A 29 -4.71 10.65 -8.78
C GLN A 29 -4.73 9.29 -8.08
N LEU A 30 -3.59 8.59 -8.00
CA LEU A 30 -3.48 7.32 -7.25
C LEU A 30 -3.35 7.52 -5.74
N ILE A 31 -2.96 8.70 -5.27
CA ILE A 31 -2.80 9.02 -3.83
C ILE A 31 -4.08 8.71 -3.02
N PRO A 32 -5.28 9.21 -3.39
CA PRO A 32 -6.49 8.93 -2.61
C PRO A 32 -6.80 7.43 -2.53
N TYR A 33 -6.60 6.67 -3.61
CA TYR A 33 -6.82 5.22 -3.62
C TYR A 33 -5.84 4.47 -2.71
N CYS A 34 -4.55 4.86 -2.73
CA CYS A 34 -3.55 4.29 -1.83
C CYS A 34 -3.87 4.59 -0.37
N SER A 35 -4.27 5.83 -0.08
CA SER A 35 -4.65 6.27 1.26
C SER A 35 -5.89 5.54 1.76
N GLU A 36 -6.90 5.35 0.91
CA GLU A 36 -8.11 4.61 1.23
C GLU A 36 -7.81 3.13 1.53
N LEU A 37 -7.01 2.47 0.68
CA LEU A 37 -6.63 1.07 0.90
C LEU A 37 -5.87 0.88 2.22
N TRP A 38 -4.97 1.81 2.51
CA TRP A 38 -4.23 1.80 3.77
C TRP A 38 -5.13 2.06 4.97
N ASP A 39 -6.08 2.99 4.90
CA ASP A 39 -7.03 3.25 5.99
C ASP A 39 -7.96 2.06 6.24
N LYS A 40 -8.49 1.44 5.17
CA LYS A 40 -9.27 0.20 5.26
C LYS A 40 -8.48 -0.90 5.96
N SER A 41 -7.21 -1.03 5.63
CA SER A 41 -6.32 -1.98 6.30
C SER A 41 -6.20 -1.62 7.79
N ARG A 42 -5.87 -0.37 8.11
CA ARG A 42 -5.70 0.12 9.50
C ARG A 42 -6.92 -0.14 10.38
N ARG A 43 -8.13 0.08 9.86
CA ARG A 43 -9.37 -0.18 10.60
C ARG A 43 -9.52 -1.66 10.99
N ARG A 44 -8.92 -2.57 10.22
CA ARG A 44 -8.89 -4.02 10.54
C ARG A 44 -7.82 -4.38 11.56
N SER A 45 -6.68 -3.71 11.54
CA SER A 45 -5.60 -3.92 12.51
C SER A 45 -5.03 -2.59 12.96
N PRO A 46 -5.32 -2.09 14.17
CA PRO A 46 -4.84 -0.78 14.60
C PRO A 46 -3.31 -0.64 14.72
N ARG A 47 -2.55 -1.75 14.65
CA ARG A 47 -1.08 -1.78 14.83
C ARG A 47 -0.33 -2.06 13.53
N ILE A 48 -0.85 -1.63 12.38
CA ILE A 48 -0.19 -1.93 11.10
C ILE A 48 1.14 -1.21 11.01
N PRO A 49 2.20 -1.91 10.58
CA PRO A 49 3.46 -1.24 10.28
C PRO A 49 3.30 -0.25 9.12
N THR A 50 3.99 0.89 9.21
CA THR A 50 4.10 1.88 8.13
C THR A 50 4.58 1.26 6.81
N SER A 51 5.31 0.14 6.86
CA SER A 51 5.73 -0.61 5.67
C SER A 51 4.57 -1.14 4.81
N LEU A 52 3.34 -1.24 5.34
CA LEU A 52 2.16 -1.60 4.56
C LEU A 52 1.85 -0.57 3.46
N ILE A 53 2.28 0.69 3.64
CA ILE A 53 2.15 1.70 2.58
C ILE A 53 2.77 1.20 1.27
N VAL A 54 3.91 0.50 1.35
CA VAL A 54 4.60 -0.04 0.18
C VAL A 54 3.73 -1.06 -0.55
N ASP A 55 3.01 -1.91 0.19
CA ASP A 55 2.08 -2.89 -0.38
C ASP A 55 0.87 -2.18 -1.01
N CYS A 56 0.32 -1.15 -0.35
CA CYS A 56 -0.82 -0.39 -0.86
C CYS A 56 -0.48 0.35 -2.16
N VAL A 57 0.65 1.06 -2.20
CA VAL A 57 1.14 1.76 -3.39
C VAL A 57 1.41 0.76 -4.51
N TYR A 58 2.06 -0.37 -4.21
CA TYR A 58 2.31 -1.41 -5.20
C TYR A 58 1.01 -1.98 -5.79
N THR A 59 0.05 -2.30 -4.92
CA THR A 59 -1.26 -2.84 -5.28
C THR A 59 -1.99 -1.86 -6.21
N VAL A 60 -2.16 -0.61 -5.79
CA VAL A 60 -2.87 0.41 -6.57
C VAL A 60 -2.16 0.71 -7.89
N ALA A 61 -0.83 0.80 -7.89
CA ALA A 61 -0.06 1.00 -9.11
C ALA A 61 -0.24 -0.18 -10.08
N HIS A 62 -0.25 -1.42 -9.57
CA HIS A 62 -0.42 -2.61 -10.39
C HIS A 62 -1.82 -2.69 -10.99
N ILE A 63 -2.86 -2.50 -10.16
CA ILE A 63 -4.25 -2.62 -10.60
C ILE A 63 -4.71 -1.47 -11.51
N SER A 64 -4.06 -0.30 -11.41
CA SER A 64 -4.32 0.83 -12.30
C SER A 64 -3.52 0.79 -13.61
N GLY A 65 -2.76 -0.28 -13.87
CA GLY A 65 -1.91 -0.41 -15.06
C GLY A 65 -0.59 0.36 -15.00
N ASN A 66 -0.31 1.11 -13.92
CA ASN A 66 0.93 1.86 -13.71
C ASN A 66 2.00 1.02 -13.01
N ARG A 67 2.22 -0.21 -13.49
CA ARG A 67 3.09 -1.20 -12.84
C ARG A 67 4.50 -0.63 -12.60
N ARG A 68 5.09 -0.98 -11.45
CA ARG A 68 6.48 -0.65 -11.10
C ARG A 68 7.25 -1.91 -10.75
N SER A 69 8.55 -1.89 -11.01
CA SER A 69 9.41 -3.02 -10.66
C SER A 69 9.58 -3.10 -9.14
N LEU A 70 9.80 -4.31 -8.61
CA LEU A 70 10.09 -4.47 -7.18
C LEU A 70 11.34 -3.68 -6.76
N LYS A 71 12.31 -3.51 -7.67
CA LYS A 71 13.53 -2.74 -7.41
C LYS A 71 13.20 -1.27 -7.18
N ASP A 72 12.36 -0.68 -8.03
CA ASP A 72 11.96 0.73 -7.91
C ASP A 72 11.15 0.94 -6.63
N MET A 73 10.20 0.05 -6.34
CA MET A 73 9.44 0.08 -5.09
C MET A 73 10.35 0.03 -3.85
N MET A 74 11.33 -0.87 -3.82
CA MET A 74 12.28 -0.99 -2.72
C MET A 74 13.20 0.23 -2.60
N SER A 75 13.55 0.87 -3.73
CA SER A 75 14.34 2.09 -3.78
C SER A 75 13.55 3.27 -3.22
N ALA A 76 12.31 3.47 -3.68
CA ALA A 76 11.40 4.49 -3.18
C ALA A 76 11.13 4.30 -1.68
N ALA A 77 10.84 3.07 -1.25
CA ALA A 77 10.65 2.76 0.16
C ALA A 77 11.89 3.08 1.01
N LYS A 78 13.10 2.84 0.49
CA LYS A 78 14.34 3.22 1.19
C LYS A 78 14.44 4.74 1.36
N SER A 79 14.08 5.52 0.35
CA SER A 79 14.11 6.98 0.41
C SER A 79 13.10 7.53 1.42
N VAL A 80 11.84 7.09 1.36
CA VAL A 80 10.76 7.67 2.17
C VAL A 80 10.72 7.10 3.59
N LEU A 81 10.96 5.79 3.76
CA LEU A 81 10.85 5.11 5.05
C LEU A 81 12.19 4.87 5.75
N ASN A 82 13.30 5.30 5.14
CA ASN A 82 14.67 4.97 5.56
C ASN A 82 14.90 3.46 5.77
N ARG A 83 14.12 2.61 5.08
CA ARG A 83 14.20 1.15 5.18
C ARG A 83 13.89 0.50 3.84
N LYS A 84 14.74 -0.42 3.43
CA LYS A 84 14.49 -1.26 2.26
C LYS A 84 13.31 -2.20 2.56
N THR A 85 12.15 -1.91 1.97
CA THR A 85 10.92 -2.69 2.17
C THR A 85 10.50 -3.27 0.83
N LYS A 86 10.40 -4.61 0.77
CA LYS A 86 9.89 -5.31 -0.41
C LYS A 86 8.35 -5.38 -0.32
N PRO A 87 7.61 -4.98 -1.38
CA PRO A 87 6.18 -5.28 -1.46
C PRO A 87 5.94 -6.78 -1.27
N PHE A 88 4.91 -7.13 -0.49
CA PHE A 88 4.51 -8.52 -0.20
C PHE A 88 5.69 -9.40 0.18
N ASN A 89 6.54 -8.93 1.10
CA ASN A 89 7.72 -9.67 1.50
C ASN A 89 7.34 -11.12 1.87
N GLN A 90 7.92 -12.07 1.13
CA GLN A 90 7.57 -13.49 1.14
C GLN A 90 8.15 -14.23 2.36
N ASP A 91 8.80 -13.52 3.28
CA ASP A 91 9.21 -14.09 4.54
C ASP A 91 7.96 -14.53 5.33
N LYS A 92 7.74 -15.85 5.38
CA LYS A 92 6.59 -16.49 6.05
C LYS A 92 6.50 -16.16 7.54
N ARG A 93 7.56 -15.61 8.14
CA ARG A 93 7.61 -15.16 9.54
C ARG A 93 7.07 -13.75 9.71
N VAL A 94 6.89 -13.00 8.61
CA VAL A 94 6.41 -11.62 8.60
C VAL A 94 4.99 -11.64 8.06
N GLU A 95 4.04 -11.07 8.82
CA GLU A 95 2.61 -10.99 8.45
C GLU A 95 2.34 -10.27 7.11
N SER A 96 3.35 -9.66 6.48
CA SER A 96 3.23 -8.84 5.27
C SER A 96 2.69 -9.55 4.03
N LYS A 97 2.78 -10.89 3.93
CA LYS A 97 2.09 -11.62 2.84
C LYS A 97 0.63 -11.96 3.18
N ARG A 98 0.29 -12.10 4.46
CA ARG A 98 -1.01 -12.65 4.89
C ARG A 98 -2.19 -11.71 4.65
N TRP A 99 -1.95 -10.41 4.52
CA TRP A 99 -3.07 -9.47 4.53
C TRP A 99 -3.84 -9.48 3.21
N ILE A 100 -3.15 -9.48 2.06
CA ILE A 100 -3.76 -9.44 0.72
C ILE A 100 -4.51 -10.73 0.37
N ASP A 101 -4.11 -11.85 0.95
CA ASP A 101 -4.79 -13.14 0.77
C ASP A 101 -6.16 -13.20 1.48
N ASN A 102 -6.41 -12.32 2.45
CA ASN A 102 -7.69 -12.28 3.16
C ASN A 102 -8.82 -11.74 2.28
N ASP A 103 -10.01 -12.30 2.43
CA ASP A 103 -11.20 -11.88 1.67
C ASP A 103 -11.51 -10.40 1.84
N TRP A 104 -11.35 -9.84 3.05
CA TRP A 104 -11.58 -8.42 3.29
C TRP A 104 -10.64 -7.52 2.48
N ALA A 105 -9.39 -7.95 2.25
CA ALA A 105 -8.41 -7.17 1.51
C ALA A 105 -8.72 -7.22 0.02
N LYS A 106 -9.09 -8.40 -0.49
CA LYS A 106 -9.58 -8.57 -1.87
C LYS A 106 -10.79 -7.69 -2.13
N SER A 107 -11.78 -7.69 -1.24
CA SER A 107 -12.94 -6.80 -1.34
C SER A 107 -12.54 -5.32 -1.34
N ALA A 108 -11.64 -4.91 -0.43
CA ALA A 108 -11.16 -3.53 -0.37
C ALA A 108 -10.43 -3.08 -1.65
N ILE A 109 -9.70 -4.00 -2.30
CA ILE A 109 -9.02 -3.75 -3.57
C ILE A 109 -10.04 -3.65 -4.72
N LEU A 110 -11.03 -4.55 -4.76
CA LEU A 110 -12.08 -4.54 -5.78
C LEU A 110 -12.99 -3.30 -5.69
N GLU A 111 -13.14 -2.71 -4.51
CA GLU A 111 -13.83 -1.42 -4.35
C GLU A 111 -13.07 -0.26 -5.02
N ILE A 112 -11.74 -0.37 -5.16
CA ILE A 112 -10.89 0.65 -5.81
C ILE A 112 -10.86 0.43 -7.32
N VAL A 113 -10.61 -0.82 -7.74
CA VAL A 113 -10.69 -1.23 -9.15
C VAL A 113 -11.51 -2.51 -9.23
N PRO A 114 -12.75 -2.45 -9.74
CA PRO A 114 -13.66 -3.60 -9.80
C PRO A 114 -13.31 -4.54 -10.96
N ASP A 115 -12.07 -5.05 -10.98
CA ASP A 115 -11.58 -6.00 -11.98
C ASP A 115 -10.89 -7.19 -11.28
N GLU A 116 -11.58 -8.33 -11.28
CA GLU A 116 -11.10 -9.57 -10.66
C GLU A 116 -9.92 -10.19 -11.40
N ASN A 117 -9.80 -9.99 -12.72
CA ASN A 117 -8.70 -10.56 -13.49
C ASN A 117 -7.38 -9.88 -13.15
N ILE A 118 -7.42 -8.56 -12.99
CA ILE A 118 -6.27 -7.77 -12.57
C ILE A 118 -5.84 -8.13 -11.15
N LEU A 119 -6.79 -8.39 -10.26
CA LEU A 119 -6.51 -8.87 -8.91
C LEU A 119 -5.88 -10.27 -8.92
N ALA A 120 -6.37 -11.19 -9.76
CA ALA A 120 -5.77 -12.51 -9.90
C ALA A 120 -4.31 -12.43 -10.37
N ASP A 121 -4.01 -11.62 -11.40
CA ASP A 121 -2.64 -11.39 -11.89
C ASP A 121 -1.70 -10.80 -10.83
N LEU A 122 -2.23 -10.00 -9.90
CA LEU A 122 -1.46 -9.49 -8.75
C LEU A 122 -1.09 -10.62 -7.76
N LEU A 123 -2.02 -11.54 -7.51
CA LEU A 123 -1.90 -12.61 -6.51
C LEU A 123 -1.06 -13.80 -6.98
N GLU A 124 -0.93 -14.02 -8.28
CA GLU A 124 -0.16 -15.13 -8.87
C GLU A 124 1.37 -14.92 -8.87
N ARG A 125 1.87 -13.82 -8.30
CA ARG A 125 3.29 -13.42 -8.26
C ARG A 125 4.06 -13.84 -6.99
#